data_AF-E2BPM7-F1
#
_entry.id   AF-E2BPM7-F1
#
_cell.length_a   1.000
_cell.length_b   1.000
_cell.length_c   1.000
_cell.angle_alpha   90.00
_cell.angle_beta   90.00
_cell.angle_gamma   90.00
#
_symmetry.space_group_name_H-M   'P 1'
#
loop_
_entity.id
_entity.type
_entity.pdbx_description
1 polymer ?
#
loop_
_entity_poly.entity_id
_entity_poly.type
_entity_poly.pdbx_seq_one_letter_code
_entity_poly.pdbx_strand_id
1 'polypeptide(L)'
;MCSCCTDPSITDIFNHHVCTNITYNPENSDIKLAIIMDRKKIYTNSFSAKDPPPICVPPARFRFVNFCVRLFDINMTKSNLYVCIDFETRVMDWPILILHFNCIKIGADGLSWTKPEDGSNVFQALTEVSGPEIYDDVDFENDPVFPNNQTSSGLTPEEEDNIGQSKL
;
A
#
# COMPACT_ATOMS: atom_id res chain seq x y z
N MET A 1 -18.04 -19.42 7.90
CA MET A 1 -16.64 -19.37 8.35
C MET A 1 -15.76 -19.50 7.13
N CYS A 2 -14.82 -18.58 6.95
CA CYS A 2 -13.89 -18.54 5.83
C CYS A 2 -12.46 -18.64 6.36
N SER A 3 -11.56 -19.30 5.63
CA SER A 3 -10.13 -19.40 5.95
C SER A 3 -9.31 -19.06 4.72
N CYS A 4 -8.30 -18.21 4.86
CA CYS A 4 -7.35 -17.86 3.80
C CYS A 4 -5.92 -18.04 4.33
N CYS A 5 -5.05 -18.71 3.59
CA CYS A 5 -3.67 -18.97 3.99
C CYS A 5 -2.70 -18.50 2.90
N THR A 6 -1.54 -18.02 3.32
CA THR A 6 -0.43 -17.71 2.42
C THR A 6 0.52 -18.90 2.30
N ASP A 7 1.01 -19.09 1.08
CA ASP A 7 2.11 -20.02 0.82
C ASP A 7 3.44 -19.29 1.12
N PRO A 8 4.28 -19.81 2.02
CA PRO A 8 5.56 -19.17 2.37
C PRO A 8 6.53 -19.07 1.18
N SER A 9 6.29 -19.80 0.09
CA SER A 9 7.19 -19.87 -1.06
C SER A 9 7.18 -18.60 -1.94
N ILE A 10 6.30 -17.64 -1.69
CA ILE A 10 6.06 -16.47 -2.57
C ILE A 10 6.79 -15.21 -2.08
N THR A 11 7.32 -15.16 -0.86
CA THR A 11 7.99 -13.95 -0.34
C THR A 11 9.10 -14.28 0.67
N ASP A 12 10.37 -14.16 0.23
CA ASP A 12 11.59 -14.44 1.03
C ASP A 12 11.71 -13.66 2.34
N ILE A 13 10.92 -12.60 2.49
CA ILE A 13 10.90 -11.71 3.65
C ILE A 13 10.07 -12.25 4.83
N PHE A 14 9.17 -13.21 4.60
CA PHE A 14 8.32 -13.80 5.64
C PHE A 14 8.23 -15.33 5.45
N ASN A 15 9.23 -16.06 5.94
CA ASN A 15 9.25 -17.54 6.00
C ASN A 15 8.27 -18.11 7.05
N HIS A 16 7.06 -17.60 7.09
CA HIS A 16 6.04 -18.00 8.06
C HIS A 16 4.77 -18.41 7.33
N HIS A 17 4.20 -19.55 7.72
CA HIS A 17 2.91 -19.97 7.20
C HIS A 17 1.81 -19.22 7.95
N VAL A 18 1.18 -18.25 7.29
CA VAL A 18 0.14 -17.41 7.89
C VAL A 18 -1.23 -17.81 7.34
N CYS A 19 -2.16 -18.12 8.25
CA CYS A 19 -3.56 -18.38 7.97
C CYS A 19 -4.44 -17.39 8.73
N THR A 20 -5.55 -17.01 8.11
CA THR A 20 -6.53 -16.08 8.66
C THR A 20 -7.90 -16.75 8.64
N ASN A 21 -8.47 -16.95 9.82
CA ASN A 21 -9.82 -17.48 10.01
C ASN A 21 -10.79 -16.34 10.31
N ILE A 22 -11.86 -16.25 9.54
CA ILE A 22 -12.92 -15.24 9.66
C ILE A 22 -14.25 -15.96 9.91
N THR A 23 -14.88 -15.65 11.05
CA THR A 23 -16.18 -16.22 11.43
C THR A 23 -17.17 -15.10 11.65
N TYR A 24 -18.26 -15.11 10.89
CA TYR A 24 -19.38 -14.17 11.06
C TYR A 24 -20.44 -14.78 11.97
N ASN A 25 -20.88 -14.03 12.98
CA ASN A 25 -22.00 -14.35 13.86
C ASN A 25 -23.18 -13.41 13.52
N PRO A 26 -24.26 -13.92 12.90
CA PRO A 26 -25.39 -13.09 12.49
C PRO A 26 -26.23 -12.54 13.65
N GLU A 27 -26.25 -13.19 14.82
CA GLU A 27 -27.09 -12.75 15.95
C GLU A 27 -26.65 -11.40 16.51
N ASN A 28 -25.33 -11.18 16.63
CA ASN A 28 -24.76 -9.95 17.15
C ASN A 28 -24.15 -9.06 16.07
N SER A 29 -24.21 -9.47 14.79
CA SER A 29 -23.48 -8.84 13.69
C SER A 29 -21.98 -8.70 13.99
N ASP A 30 -21.39 -9.74 14.59
CA ASP A 30 -19.98 -9.76 14.99
C ASP A 30 -19.14 -10.59 14.01
N ILE A 31 -17.94 -10.12 13.73
CA ILE A 31 -16.93 -10.85 12.95
C ILE A 31 -15.78 -11.18 13.88
N LYS A 32 -15.45 -12.47 13.98
CA LYS A 32 -14.28 -12.97 14.69
C LYS A 32 -13.16 -13.23 13.71
N LEU A 33 -12.04 -12.55 13.90
CA LEU A 33 -10.80 -12.72 13.17
C LEU A 33 -9.78 -13.46 14.03
N ALA A 34 -9.16 -14.50 13.48
CA ALA A 34 -8.03 -15.17 14.10
C ALA A 34 -6.90 -15.33 13.09
N ILE A 35 -5.73 -14.79 13.42
CA ILE A 35 -4.51 -14.94 12.64
C ILE A 35 -3.67 -16.04 13.29
N ILE A 36 -3.31 -17.03 12.49
CA ILE A 36 -2.55 -18.21 12.86
C ILE A 36 -1.23 -18.16 12.09
N MET A 37 -0.11 -18.19 12.80
CA MET A 37 1.23 -18.24 12.24
C MET A 37 1.90 -19.53 12.71
N ASP A 38 2.40 -20.35 11.80
CA ASP A 38 3.08 -21.62 12.09
C ASP A 38 2.25 -22.54 13.02
N ARG A 39 0.94 -22.61 12.73
CA ARG A 39 -0.08 -23.34 13.52
C ARG A 39 -0.35 -22.79 14.93
N LYS A 40 0.24 -21.65 15.31
CA LYS A 40 -0.04 -20.95 16.56
C LYS A 40 -0.94 -19.74 16.31
N LYS A 41 -2.02 -19.60 17.08
CA LYS A 41 -2.83 -18.37 17.07
C LYS A 41 -2.00 -17.24 17.68
N ILE A 42 -1.62 -16.28 16.84
CA ILE A 42 -0.85 -15.10 17.26
C ILE A 42 -1.76 -13.89 17.53
N TYR A 43 -2.96 -13.88 16.94
CA TYR A 43 -3.94 -12.84 17.16
C TYR A 43 -5.35 -13.43 17.09
N THR A 44 -6.23 -13.00 17.99
CA THR A 44 -7.66 -13.33 17.94
C THR A 44 -8.43 -12.16 18.48
N ASN A 45 -9.34 -11.62 17.66
CA ASN A 45 -10.20 -10.52 18.07
C ASN A 45 -11.61 -10.71 17.47
N SER A 46 -12.62 -10.22 18.17
CA SER A 46 -14.00 -10.16 17.69
C SER A 46 -14.40 -8.70 17.61
N PHE A 47 -14.87 -8.29 16.44
CA PHE A 47 -15.26 -6.92 16.19
C PHE A 47 -16.66 -6.85 15.59
N SER A 48 -17.35 -5.75 15.86
CA SER A 48 -18.63 -5.48 15.21
C SER A 48 -18.40 -5.33 13.71
N ALA A 49 -19.29 -5.90 12.90
CA ALA A 49 -19.19 -5.90 11.45
C ALA A 49 -19.34 -4.51 10.82
N LYS A 50 -19.84 -3.51 11.57
CA LYS A 50 -20.11 -2.16 11.04
C LYS A 50 -18.93 -1.20 11.14
N ASP A 51 -18.19 -1.22 12.25
CA ASP A 51 -17.01 -0.37 12.45
C ASP A 51 -16.07 -1.03 13.48
N PRO A 52 -15.12 -1.86 13.03
CA PRO A 52 -14.24 -2.59 13.93
C PRO A 52 -13.19 -1.67 14.56
N PRO A 53 -12.81 -1.90 15.83
CA PRO A 53 -11.69 -1.18 16.42
C PRO A 53 -10.38 -1.43 15.64
N PRO A 54 -9.45 -0.47 15.62
CA PRO A 54 -8.16 -0.63 14.96
C PRO A 54 -7.40 -1.86 15.46
N ILE A 55 -6.85 -2.63 14.53
CA ILE A 55 -6.03 -3.81 14.81
C ILE A 55 -4.57 -3.36 14.89
N CYS A 56 -3.99 -3.37 16.10
CA CYS A 56 -2.62 -2.94 16.32
C CYS A 56 -1.67 -4.11 16.59
N VAL A 57 -0.52 -4.10 15.93
CA VAL A 57 0.55 -5.08 16.09
C VAL A 57 1.86 -4.35 16.40
N PRO A 58 2.50 -4.63 17.56
CA PRO A 58 3.81 -4.09 17.86
C PRO A 58 4.89 -4.83 17.06
N PRO A 59 5.87 -4.13 16.46
CA PRO A 59 7.02 -4.78 15.84
C PRO A 59 7.90 -5.42 16.92
N ALA A 60 8.52 -6.56 16.59
CA ALA A 60 9.26 -7.39 17.55
C ALA A 60 10.38 -6.63 18.30
N ARG A 61 11.01 -5.64 17.66
CA ARG A 61 12.12 -4.88 18.24
C ARG A 61 11.69 -3.64 19.04
N PHE A 62 10.53 -3.05 18.75
CA PHE A 62 10.13 -1.76 19.33
C PHE A 62 8.74 -1.86 19.97
N ARG A 63 8.71 -2.18 21.27
CA ARG A 63 7.46 -2.33 22.03
C ARG A 63 6.69 -1.02 22.29
N PHE A 64 7.34 0.12 22.06
CA PHE A 64 6.72 1.45 22.19
C PHE A 64 6.11 1.93 20.87
N VAL A 65 6.27 1.18 19.77
CA VAL A 65 5.68 1.47 18.47
C VAL A 65 4.55 0.46 18.22
N ASN A 66 3.42 0.91 17.70
CA ASN A 66 2.32 0.07 17.25
C ASN A 66 2.00 0.40 15.80
N PHE A 67 1.96 -0.61 14.94
CA PHE A 67 1.39 -0.49 13.60
C PHE A 67 -0.07 -0.92 13.66
N CYS A 68 -0.97 0.00 13.36
CA CYS A 68 -2.40 -0.20 13.45
C CYS A 68 -3.04 -0.17 12.06
N VAL A 69 -4.02 -1.04 11.85
CA VAL A 69 -4.88 -1.05 10.67
C VAL A 69 -6.30 -0.74 11.13
N ARG A 70 -6.90 0.32 10.59
CA ARG A 70 -8.29 0.70 10.86
C ARG A 70 -9.13 0.42 9.63
N LEU A 71 -10.15 -0.42 9.77
CA LEU A 71 -11.15 -0.64 8.73
C LEU A 71 -12.39 0.15 9.11
N PHE A 72 -12.94 0.92 8.18
CA PHE A 72 -14.11 1.77 8.42
C PHE A 72 -15.03 1.80 7.19
N ASP A 73 -16.22 2.35 7.37
CA ASP A 73 -17.27 2.43 6.34
C ASP A 73 -17.55 1.09 5.64
N ILE A 74 -17.69 0.03 6.44
CA ILE A 74 -17.96 -1.31 5.93
C ILE A 74 -19.42 -1.43 5.54
N ASN A 75 -19.69 -1.61 4.25
CA ASN A 75 -21.03 -1.75 3.71
C ASN A 75 -21.15 -3.04 2.89
N MET A 76 -22.15 -3.86 3.22
CA MET A 76 -22.44 -5.08 2.48
C MET A 76 -23.81 -4.94 1.79
N THR A 77 -23.80 -4.64 0.50
CA THR A 77 -25.02 -4.45 -0.30
C THR A 77 -25.22 -5.64 -1.24
N LYS A 78 -26.17 -6.52 -0.90
CA LYS A 78 -26.50 -7.75 -1.64
C LYS A 78 -25.27 -8.66 -1.79
N SER A 79 -24.52 -8.49 -2.87
CA SER A 79 -23.33 -9.27 -3.25
C SER A 79 -22.07 -8.41 -3.41
N ASN A 80 -22.13 -7.13 -3.04
CA ASN A 80 -21.00 -6.22 -3.07
C ASN A 80 -20.59 -5.87 -1.63
N LEU A 81 -19.31 -6.06 -1.31
CA LEU A 81 -18.67 -5.61 -0.09
C LEU A 81 -17.87 -4.34 -0.39
N TYR A 82 -18.06 -3.31 0.41
CA TYR A 82 -17.34 -2.04 0.34
C TYR A 82 -16.65 -1.81 1.69
N VAL A 83 -15.37 -1.47 1.69
CA VAL A 83 -14.57 -1.26 2.91
C VAL A 83 -13.46 -0.23 2.68
N CYS A 84 -13.26 0.68 3.62
CA CYS A 84 -12.14 1.64 3.62
C CYS A 84 -11.06 1.21 4.62
N ILE A 85 -9.81 1.56 4.35
CA ILE A 85 -8.64 1.13 5.14
C ILE A 85 -7.75 2.33 5.41
N ASP A 86 -7.37 2.53 6.68
CA ASP A 86 -6.29 3.43 7.08
C ASP A 86 -5.17 2.64 7.76
N PHE A 87 -3.93 3.08 7.56
CA PHE A 87 -2.80 2.64 8.35
C PHE A 87 -2.33 3.73 9.30
N GLU A 88 -2.11 3.35 10.55
CA GLU A 88 -1.66 4.23 11.61
C GLU A 88 -0.37 3.70 12.23
N THR A 89 0.61 4.57 12.42
CA THR A 89 1.77 4.28 13.27
C THR A 89 1.62 5.07 14.56
N ARG A 90 1.61 4.38 15.70
CA ARG A 90 1.51 4.99 17.02
C ARG A 90 2.79 4.82 17.81
N VAL A 91 3.24 5.86 18.50
CA VAL A 91 4.36 5.81 19.45
C VAL A 91 3.80 6.15 20.83
N MET A 92 3.98 5.26 21.81
CA MET A 92 3.38 5.43 23.14
C MET A 92 1.87 5.73 23.06
N ASP A 93 1.17 5.05 22.15
CA ASP A 93 -0.25 5.21 21.80
C ASP A 93 -0.65 6.53 21.11
N TRP A 94 0.31 7.39 20.79
CA TRP A 94 0.05 8.64 20.06
C TRP A 94 0.24 8.41 18.55
N PRO A 95 -0.76 8.68 17.69
CA PRO A 95 -0.61 8.52 16.25
C PRO A 95 0.37 9.56 15.71
N ILE A 96 1.48 9.08 15.15
CA ILE A 96 2.53 9.93 14.55
C ILE A 96 2.43 9.97 13.02
N LEU A 97 1.81 8.96 12.43
CA LEU A 97 1.61 8.85 10.98
C LEU A 97 0.27 8.17 10.73
N ILE A 98 -0.57 8.79 9.91
CA ILE A 98 -1.84 8.26 9.44
C ILE A 98 -1.80 8.28 7.91
N LEU A 99 -2.01 7.12 7.29
CA LEU A 99 -2.07 6.94 5.85
C LEU A 99 -3.49 6.55 5.47
N HIS A 100 -4.14 7.41 4.70
CA HIS A 100 -5.49 7.18 4.19
C HIS A 100 -5.44 6.46 2.84
N PHE A 101 -6.11 5.32 2.73
CA PHE A 101 -6.22 4.60 1.46
C PHE A 101 -7.60 4.74 0.85
N ASN A 102 -7.66 4.53 -0.46
CA ASN A 102 -8.92 4.38 -1.17
C ASN A 102 -9.66 3.13 -0.66
N CYS A 103 -10.98 3.23 -0.64
CA CYS A 103 -11.87 2.14 -0.30
C CYS A 103 -11.92 1.09 -1.41
N ILE A 104 -12.19 -0.14 -1.02
CA ILE A 104 -12.21 -1.32 -1.87
C ILE A 104 -13.65 -1.78 -1.98
N LYS A 105 -14.12 -1.95 -3.22
CA LYS A 105 -15.40 -2.58 -3.53
C LYS A 105 -15.16 -3.92 -4.23
N ILE A 106 -15.67 -4.99 -3.63
CA ILE A 106 -15.54 -6.38 -4.07
C ILE A 106 -16.94 -6.94 -4.34
N GLY A 107 -17.20 -7.44 -5.54
CA GLY A 107 -18.47 -8.08 -5.85
C GLY A 107 -18.41 -8.98 -7.07
N ALA A 108 -19.58 -9.33 -7.62
CA ALA A 108 -19.69 -10.15 -8.82
C ALA A 108 -19.00 -9.51 -10.05
N ASP A 109 -18.91 -8.18 -10.06
CA ASP A 109 -18.30 -7.39 -11.12
C ASP A 109 -16.76 -7.25 -10.96
N GLY A 110 -16.17 -7.87 -9.94
CA GLY A 110 -14.72 -7.85 -9.66
C GLY A 110 -14.33 -6.95 -8.48
N LEU A 111 -13.08 -6.45 -8.52
CA LEU A 111 -12.49 -5.59 -7.49
C LEU A 111 -12.23 -4.19 -8.06
N SER A 112 -12.69 -3.16 -7.35
CA SER A 112 -12.52 -1.75 -7.72
C SER A 112 -12.12 -0.91 -6.53
N TRP A 113 -11.41 0.18 -6.78
CA TRP A 113 -10.92 1.12 -5.78
C TRP A 113 -11.62 2.46 -5.97
N THR A 114 -12.17 3.02 -4.90
CA THR A 114 -12.87 4.31 -4.91
C THR A 114 -12.36 5.14 -3.75
N LYS A 115 -12.23 6.45 -3.93
CA LYS A 115 -11.94 7.34 -2.80
C LYS A 115 -13.03 7.20 -1.72
N PRO A 116 -12.69 7.42 -0.43
CA PRO A 116 -13.71 7.55 0.60
C PRO A 116 -14.70 8.65 0.20
N GLU A 117 -16.00 8.48 0.49
CA GLU A 117 -16.95 9.57 0.27
C GLU A 117 -16.63 10.69 1.27
N ASP A 118 -16.19 11.84 0.76
CA ASP A 118 -15.97 13.02 1.57
C ASP A 118 -17.33 13.55 2.07
N GLY A 119 -17.71 13.17 3.28
CA GLY A 119 -18.83 13.75 4.01
C GLY A 119 -18.56 15.19 4.47
N SER A 120 -18.11 16.08 3.59
CA SER A 120 -17.86 17.49 3.90
C SER A 120 -18.40 18.41 2.79
N ASN A 121 -19.67 18.77 2.93
CA ASN A 121 -20.08 20.13 2.65
C ASN A 121 -19.56 21.04 3.79
N VAL A 122 -18.96 22.18 3.41
CA VAL A 122 -18.36 23.26 4.23
C VAL A 122 -16.91 22.96 4.66
N PHE A 123 -15.82 23.46 4.06
CA PHE A 123 -15.49 24.73 3.40
C PHE A 123 -14.67 24.48 2.12
N GLN A 124 -15.24 24.77 0.94
CA GLN A 124 -14.45 25.18 -0.21
C GLN A 124 -14.10 26.66 -0.02
N ALA A 125 -12.86 26.94 0.36
CA ALA A 125 -12.19 28.21 0.05
C ALA A 125 -10.70 28.13 0.39
N LEU A 126 -9.94 27.35 -0.38
CA LEU A 126 -8.72 27.87 -0.99
C LEU A 126 -8.68 27.32 -2.41
N THR A 127 -8.68 28.26 -3.35
CA THR A 127 -8.76 28.07 -4.79
C THR A 127 -7.60 27.19 -5.28
N GLU A 128 -7.86 25.91 -5.55
CA GLU A 128 -7.02 25.15 -6.47
C GLU A 128 -7.24 25.74 -7.87
N VAL A 129 -6.29 26.57 -8.29
CA VAL A 129 -6.17 27.09 -9.64
C VAL A 129 -6.02 25.89 -10.58
N SER A 130 -7.13 25.46 -11.17
CA SER A 130 -7.14 24.59 -12.34
C SER A 130 -6.71 25.41 -13.55
N GLY A 131 -5.43 25.76 -13.62
CA GLY A 131 -4.78 26.23 -14.83
C GLY A 131 -3.93 25.09 -15.41
N PRO A 132 -3.79 24.99 -16.75
CA PRO A 132 -2.77 24.11 -17.31
C PRO A 132 -1.40 24.56 -16.79
N GLU A 133 -0.60 23.64 -16.24
CA GLU A 133 0.78 23.95 -15.87
C GLU A 133 1.57 24.24 -17.15
N ILE A 134 1.85 25.52 -17.39
CA ILE A 134 2.74 25.97 -18.44
C ILE A 134 4.15 25.80 -17.88
N TYR A 135 4.88 24.82 -18.42
CA TYR A 135 6.31 24.68 -18.18
C TYR A 135 7.04 25.66 -19.10
N ASP A 136 7.92 26.48 -18.52
CA ASP A 136 8.85 27.29 -19.30
C ASP A 136 9.96 26.38 -19.85
N ASP A 137 10.14 26.35 -21.16
CA ASP A 137 11.26 25.66 -21.80
C ASP A 137 12.58 26.31 -21.34
N VAL A 138 13.44 25.50 -20.74
CA VAL A 138 14.79 25.92 -20.37
C VAL A 138 15.66 25.92 -21.61
N ASP A 139 16.01 27.12 -22.09
CA ASP A 139 16.95 27.28 -23.20
C ASP A 139 18.37 27.06 -22.64
N PHE A 140 18.97 25.92 -22.95
CA PHE A 140 20.35 25.64 -22.58
C PHE A 140 21.27 26.51 -23.45
N GLU A 141 21.83 27.58 -22.87
CA GLU A 141 22.92 28.30 -23.52
C GLU A 141 24.06 27.32 -23.81
N ASN A 142 24.38 27.17 -25.11
CA ASN A 142 25.52 26.39 -25.53
C ASN A 142 26.78 27.00 -24.91
N ASP A 143 27.51 26.19 -24.13
CA ASP A 143 28.82 26.56 -23.60
C ASP A 143 29.71 27.11 -24.73
N PRO A 144 30.50 28.17 -24.47
CA PRO A 144 31.39 28.72 -25.48
C PRO A 144 32.39 27.64 -25.93
N VAL A 145 32.31 27.30 -27.22
CA VAL A 145 33.26 26.42 -27.90
C VAL A 145 34.67 26.97 -27.73
N PHE A 146 35.53 26.25 -27.02
CA PHE A 146 36.95 26.56 -26.90
C PHE A 146 37.77 25.94 -28.07
N PRO A 147 38.62 26.75 -28.74
CA PRO A 147 39.58 26.47 -29.80
C PRO A 147 40.31 25.17 -30.12
N ASN A 148 40.25 24.05 -29.40
CA ASN A 148 41.46 23.22 -29.37
C ASN A 148 41.34 21.88 -30.12
N ASN A 149 41.75 21.98 -31.39
CA ASN A 149 42.41 20.98 -32.22
C ASN A 149 42.80 19.61 -31.59
N GLN A 150 42.51 18.56 -32.38
CA GLN A 150 43.09 17.21 -32.40
C GLN A 150 42.30 16.08 -31.69
N THR A 151 41.71 15.25 -32.57
CA THR A 151 41.63 13.77 -32.51
C THR A 151 40.24 13.19 -32.27
N SER A 152 39.57 12.92 -33.39
CA SER A 152 38.50 11.93 -33.53
C SER A 152 38.94 10.58 -32.99
N SER A 153 38.16 10.00 -32.07
CA SER A 153 38.20 8.57 -31.78
C SER A 153 36.76 8.09 -31.57
N GLY A 154 35.96 8.17 -32.63
CA GLY A 154 34.83 7.25 -32.78
C GLY A 154 35.38 5.89 -33.19
N LEU A 155 35.09 4.85 -32.41
CA LEU A 155 35.40 3.47 -32.76
C LEU A 155 34.61 3.07 -34.02
N THR A 156 35.29 2.41 -34.96
CA THR A 156 34.68 1.82 -36.15
C THR A 156 34.04 0.46 -35.83
N PRO A 157 33.05 -0.01 -36.61
CA PRO A 157 32.14 -1.11 -36.26
C PRO A 157 32.76 -2.52 -36.09
N GLU A 158 34.08 -2.66 -36.18
CA GLU A 158 34.77 -3.96 -36.09
C GLU A 158 35.21 -4.32 -34.66
N GLU A 159 35.01 -3.43 -33.68
CA GLU A 159 35.42 -3.68 -32.27
C GLU A 159 34.27 -4.11 -31.33
N GLU A 160 33.04 -4.22 -31.84
CA GLU A 160 31.88 -4.66 -31.04
C GLU A 160 31.75 -6.20 -30.90
N ASP A 161 32.51 -7.00 -31.64
CA ASP A 161 32.35 -8.48 -31.65
C ASP A 161 33.11 -9.23 -30.52
N ASN A 162 33.75 -8.52 -29.57
CA ASN A 162 34.55 -9.17 -28.51
C ASN A 162 34.08 -8.96 -27.07
N ILE A 163 32.92 -8.35 -26.81
CA ILE A 163 32.42 -8.14 -25.43
C ILE A 163 31.51 -9.30 -24.98
N GLY A 164 31.83 -10.52 -25.42
CA GLY A 164 31.09 -11.75 -25.15
C GLY A 164 31.94 -12.83 -24.45
N GLN A 165 33.01 -12.49 -23.75
CA GLN A 165 33.74 -13.45 -22.91
C GLN A 165 34.23 -12.81 -21.61
N SER A 166 33.40 -12.86 -20.57
CA SER A 166 33.88 -12.85 -19.19
C SER A 166 32.87 -13.58 -18.30
N LYS A 167 33.10 -14.89 -18.18
CA LYS A 167 32.64 -15.73 -17.07
C LYS A 167 33.05 -15.12 -15.74
N LEU A 168 32.13 -15.12 -14.77
CA LEU A 168 32.33 -15.55 -13.39
C LEU A 168 30.98 -15.89 -12.77
#